data_AF-A0A1H1N2D6-F1
#
_entry.id   AF-A0A1H1N2D6-F1
#
_cell.length_a   1.000
_cell.length_b   1.000
_cell.length_c   1.000
_cell.angle_alpha   90.00
_cell.angle_beta   90.00
_cell.angle_gamma   90.00
#
_symmetry.space_group_name_H-M   'P 1'
#
loop_
_entity.id
_entity.type
_entity.pdbx_description
1 polymer ?
#
loop_
_entity_poly.entity_id
_entity_poly.type
_entity_poly.pdbx_seq_one_letter_code
_entity_poly.pdbx_strand_id
1 'polypeptide(L)' 'MNRKVKYILLCFALLNFTIAGVSEAAAYLDPGTGSIIFQGVIAVVASGLAVFATAWKSVSRFFSGLFRSNVEKHSDKE' A
#
# COMPACT_ATOMS: atom_id res chain seq x y z
N MET A 1 9.97 43.68 38.72
CA MET A 1 10.65 42.46 38.22
C MET A 1 11.64 42.83 37.14
N ASN A 2 12.91 42.46 37.32
CA ASN A 2 14.01 42.80 36.41
C ASN A 2 13.76 42.22 35.01
N ARG A 3 14.14 42.94 33.95
CA ARG A 3 13.93 42.48 32.55
C ARG A 3 14.51 41.09 32.32
N LYS A 4 15.69 40.81 32.91
CA LYS A 4 16.31 39.48 32.87
C LYS A 4 15.46 38.39 33.52
N VAL A 5 14.82 38.67 34.66
CA VAL A 5 13.93 37.72 35.35
C VAL A 5 12.69 37.45 34.50
N LYS A 6 12.15 38.45 33.80
CA LYS A 6 11.04 38.25 32.85
C LYS A 6 11.44 37.32 31.70
N TYR A 7 12.63 37.48 31.13
CA TYR A 7 13.12 36.60 30.07
C TYR A 7 13.39 35.17 30.57
N ILE A 8 13.93 35.01 31.77
CA ILE A 8 14.14 33.69 32.39
C ILE A 8 12.80 32.97 32.57
N LEU A 9 11.79 33.66 33.11
CA LEU A 9 10.45 33.09 33.28
C LEU A 9 9.78 32.77 31.93
N LEU A 10 9.97 33.63 30.93
CA LEU A 10 9.48 33.37 29.57
C LEU A 10 10.13 32.11 28.98
N CYS A 11 11.46 31.99 29.06
CA CYS A 11 12.18 30.81 28.58
C CYS A 11 11.75 29.55 29.30
N PHE A 12 11.56 29.62 30.62
CA PHE A 12 11.08 28.50 31.41
C PHE A 12 9.65 28.09 31.02
N ALA A 13 8.75 29.05 30.82
CA ALA A 13 7.38 28.79 30.37
C ALA A 13 7.35 28.15 28.98
N LEU A 14 8.16 28.65 28.04
CA LEU A 14 8.27 28.10 26.68
C LEU A 14 8.82 26.66 26.69
N LEU A 15 9.83 26.38 27.53
CA LEU A 15 10.39 25.05 27.68
C LEU A 15 9.37 24.05 28.25
N ASN A 16 8.58 24.46 29.24
CA ASN A 16 7.54 23.60 29.80
C ASN A 16 6.41 23.36 28.79
N PHE A 17 6.04 24.36 27.99
CA PHE A 17 5.03 24.23 26.94
C PHE A 17 5.42 23.21 25.87
N THR A 18 6.69 23.20 25.44
CA THR A 18 7.15 22.24 24.41
C THR A 18 7.22 20.81 24.94
N ILE A 19 7.64 20.62 26.19
CA ILE A 19 7.76 19.28 26.80
C ILE A 19 6.36 18.72 27.15
N ALA A 20 5.44 19.56 27.63
CA ALA A 20 4.09 19.13 27.97
C ALA A 20 3.21 18.82 26.75
N GLY A 21 3.58 19.32 25.55
CA GLY A 21 2.86 19.12 24.29
C GLY A 21 3.29 17.90 23.49
N VAL A 22 4.22 17.07 23.99
CA VAL A 22 4.66 15.84 23.31
C VAL A 22 3.57 14.77 23.45
N SER A 23 2.59 14.81 22.55
CA SER A 23 1.68 13.68 22.32
C SER A 23 2.44 12.58 21.57
N GLU A 24 2.10 11.33 21.83
CA GLU A 24 2.56 10.19 21.04
C GLU A 24 2.19 10.44 19.58
N ALA A 25 3.19 10.75 18.75
CA ALA A 25 3.01 10.86 17.31
C ALA A 25 2.81 9.45 16.79
N ALA A 26 1.55 9.00 16.75
CA ALA A 26 1.16 7.73 16.16
C ALA A 26 1.64 7.72 14.71
N ALA A 27 2.81 7.10 14.46
CA ALA A 27 3.49 6.93 13.19
C ALA A 27 2.92 7.82 12.09
N TYR A 28 3.21 9.13 12.16
CA TYR A 28 2.87 10.05 11.10
C TYR A 28 3.50 9.46 9.85
N LEU A 29 2.68 9.07 8.87
CA LEU A 29 3.18 8.71 7.56
C LEU A 29 4.05 9.88 7.14
N ASP A 30 5.37 9.71 7.23
CA ASP A 30 6.32 10.65 6.68
C ASP A 30 5.85 10.96 5.25
N PRO A 31 5.83 12.22 4.79
CA PRO A 31 5.34 12.57 3.46
C PRO A 31 5.89 11.65 2.34
N GLY A 32 7.08 11.07 2.51
CA GLY A 32 7.62 10.03 1.62
C GLY A 32 6.94 8.65 1.74
N THR A 33 6.57 8.22 2.95
CA THR A 33 5.92 6.92 3.22
C THR A 33 4.54 6.82 2.58
N GLY A 34 3.74 7.90 2.60
CA GLY A 34 2.44 7.94 1.92
C GLY A 34 2.58 7.71 0.41
N SER A 35 3.61 8.30 -0.19
CA SER A 35 3.91 8.14 -1.63
C SER A 35 4.34 6.72 -1.98
N ILE A 36 5.17 6.07 -1.15
CA ILE A 36 5.61 4.68 -1.35
C ILE A 36 4.43 3.71 -1.31
N ILE A 37 3.53 3.86 -0.34
CA ILE A 37 2.34 3.00 -0.23
C ILE A 37 1.45 3.18 -1.46
N PHE A 38 1.18 4.43 -1.85
CA PHE A 38 0.34 4.72 -3.02
C PHE A 38 0.93 4.16 -4.32
N GLN A 39 2.24 4.35 -4.53
CA GLN A 39 2.96 3.78 -5.67
C GLN A 39 2.97 2.26 -5.66
N GLY A 40 3.15 1.64 -4.48
CA GLY A 40 3.10 0.19 -4.31
C GLY A 40 1.75 -0.41 -4.69
N VAL A 41 0.64 0.24 -4.27
CA VAL A 41 -0.72 -0.19 -4.66
C VAL A 41 -0.91 -0.10 -6.17
N ILE A 42 -0.51 1.01 -6.80
CA ILE A 42 -0.60 1.16 -8.26
C ILE A 42 0.25 0.09 -8.97
N ALA A 43 1.47 -0.17 -8.51
CA ALA A 43 2.35 -1.16 -9.10
C ALA A 43 1.76 -2.58 -9.02
N VAL A 44 1.19 -2.97 -7.88
CA VAL A 44 0.52 -4.27 -7.70
C VAL A 44 -0.70 -4.40 -8.61
N VAL A 45 -1.54 -3.36 -8.69
CA VAL A 45 -2.73 -3.39 -9.56
C VAL A 45 -2.34 -3.46 -11.03
N ALA A 46 -1.42 -2.61 -11.48
CA ALA A 46 -0.99 -2.56 -12.86
C ALA A 46 -0.31 -3.87 -13.29
N SER A 47 0.63 -4.37 -12.49
CA SER A 47 1.29 -5.65 -12.76
C SER A 47 0.34 -6.84 -12.68
N GLY A 48 -0.55 -6.87 -11.68
CA GLY A 48 -1.57 -7.91 -11.53
C GLY A 48 -2.51 -7.97 -12.73
N LEU A 49 -3.01 -6.83 -13.20
CA LEU A 49 -3.86 -6.76 -14.40
C LEU A 49 -3.10 -7.17 -15.66
N ALA A 50 -1.85 -6.73 -15.83
CA ALA A 50 -1.04 -7.10 -16.98
C ALA A 50 -0.76 -8.62 -17.03
N VAL A 51 -0.38 -9.21 -15.89
CA VAL A 51 -0.17 -10.66 -15.76
C VAL A 51 -1.48 -11.39 -16.01
N PHE A 52 -2.59 -10.95 -15.42
CA PHE A 52 -3.90 -11.57 -15.62
C PHE A 52 -4.32 -11.54 -17.10
N ALA A 53 -4.27 -10.38 -17.75
CA ALA A 53 -4.66 -10.20 -19.14
C ALA A 53 -3.80 -11.04 -20.10
N THR A 54 -2.49 -11.13 -19.84
CA THR A 54 -1.58 -11.93 -20.68
C THR A 54 -1.72 -13.43 -20.43
N ALA A 55 -1.89 -13.85 -19.18
CA ALA A 55 -2.08 -15.26 -18.82
C ALA A 55 -3.44 -15.82 -19.25
N TRP A 56 -4.48 -14.97 -19.37
CA TRP A 56 -5.84 -15.39 -19.72
C TRP A 56 -5.92 -16.22 -21.00
N LYS A 57 -5.12 -15.89 -22.01
CA LYS A 57 -5.08 -16.62 -23.29
C LYS A 57 -4.53 -18.04 -23.11
N SER A 58 -3.50 -18.21 -22.28
CA SER A 58 -2.90 -19.51 -21.98
C SER A 58 -3.84 -20.37 -21.14
N VAL A 59 -4.49 -19.79 -20.13
CA VAL A 59 -5.51 -20.45 -19.31
C VAL A 59 -6.67 -20.91 -20.18
N SER A 60 -7.20 -20.03 -21.03
CA SER A 60 -8.31 -20.35 -21.93
C SER A 60 -7.97 -21.54 -22.86
N ARG A 61 -6.78 -21.52 -23.47
CA ARG A 61 -6.31 -22.62 -24.34
C ARG A 61 -6.17 -23.94 -23.59
N PHE A 62 -5.63 -23.91 -22.38
CA PHE A 62 -5.47 -25.10 -21.54
C PHE A 62 -6.82 -25.74 -21.22
N PHE A 63 -7.79 -24.93 -20.78
CA PHE A 63 -9.14 -25.42 -20.50
C PHE A 63 -9.85 -25.93 -21.77
N SER A 64 -9.78 -25.21 -22.89
CA SER A 64 -10.36 -25.68 -24.15
C SER A 64 -9.77 -27.01 -24.62
N GLY A 65 -8.45 -27.23 -24.44
CA GLY A 65 -7.81 -28.51 -24.74
C GLY A 65 -8.31 -29.64 -23.85
N LEU A 66 -8.54 -29.37 -22.56
CA LEU A 66 -9.06 -30.35 -21.60
C LEU A 66 -10.47 -30.82 -21.96
N PHE A 67 -11.35 -29.90 -22.38
CA PHE A 67 -12.72 -30.24 -22.74
C PHE A 67 -12.84 -30.92 -24.11
N ARG A 68 -11.97 -30.58 -25.07
CA ARG A 68 -12.01 -31.16 -26.42
C ARG A 68 -11.64 -32.64 -26.44
N SER A 69 -10.76 -33.07 -25.53
CA SER A 69 -10.42 -34.49 -25.34
C SER A 69 -11.60 -35.38 -24.93
N ASN A 70 -12.65 -34.82 -24.34
CA ASN A 70 -13.77 -35.62 -23.81
C ASN A 70 -14.88 -35.84 -24.86
N VAL A 71 -14.99 -34.94 -25.84
CA VAL A 71 -15.99 -35.04 -26.93
C VAL A 71 -15.59 -36.09 -27.96
N GLU A 72 -14.31 -36.16 -28.33
CA GLU A 72 -13.80 -37.11 -29.33
C GLU A 72 -13.86 -38.56 -28.82
N LYS A 73 -13.69 -38.76 -27.51
CA LYS A 73 -13.72 -40.10 -26.88
C LYS A 73 -15.12 -40.70 -26.72
N HIS A 74 -16.18 -39.91 -26.92
CA HIS A 74 -17.57 -40.36 -26.82
C HIS A 74 -18.17 -40.66 -28.21
N SER A 75 -17.74 -39.94 -29.25
CA SER A 75 -18.21 -40.14 -30.63
C SER A 75 -17.66 -41.39 -31.31
N ASP A 76 -16.53 -41.94 -30.85
CA ASP A 76 -15.93 -43.20 -31.36
C ASP A 76 -16.53 -44.46 -30.69
N LYS A 77 -17.51 -44.30 -29.79
CA LYS A 77 -18.13 -45.41 -29.05
C LYS A 77 -19.61 -45.65 -29.39
N GLU A 78 -20.15 -44.91 -30.35
CA GLU A 78 -21.50 -45.10 -30.92
C GLU A 78 -21.38 -45.57 -32.38
#